data_AF-A0A625XST5-F1
#
_entry.id   AF-A0A625XST5-F1
#
_cell.length_a   1.000
_cell.length_b   1.000
_cell.length_c   1.000
_cell.angle_alpha   90.00
_cell.angle_beta   90.00
_cell.angle_gamma   90.00
#
_symmetry.space_group_name_H-M   'P 1'
#
loop_
_entity.id
_entity.type
_entity.pdbx_description
1 polymer ?
#
loop_
_entity_poly.entity_id
_entity_poly.type
_entity_poly.pdbx_seq_one_letter_code
_entity_poly.pdbx_strand_id
1 'polypeptide(L)'
;MSTFKLLKTLTSRRQVLKTGLAALTLSGMSHAIAKEETLKTSNGHSKPKTKKTGSKRLVMLDPGHGGIDTGAIGRNGSQEKHVVLAIAKNVRAILRNHGIDARLTRT
;
A
#
# COMPACT_ATOMS: atom_id res chain seq x y z
N MET A 1 -12.46 2.65 -54.00
CA MET A 1 -11.70 3.47 -53.02
C MET A 1 -12.38 3.34 -51.67
N SER A 2 -11.91 2.42 -50.81
CA SER A 2 -12.55 2.11 -49.52
C SER A 2 -12.18 3.19 -48.50
N THR A 3 -13.16 3.95 -48.04
CA THR A 3 -13.00 4.95 -46.96
C THR A 3 -13.03 4.25 -45.60
N PHE A 4 -11.86 3.95 -45.06
CA PHE A 4 -11.75 3.54 -43.65
C PHE A 4 -11.95 4.77 -42.75
N LYS A 5 -13.03 4.77 -41.97
CA LYS A 5 -13.23 5.72 -40.87
C LYS A 5 -12.41 5.29 -39.67
N LEU A 6 -11.48 6.14 -39.24
CA LEU A 6 -10.70 5.94 -38.02
C LEU A 6 -11.63 5.95 -36.79
N LEU A 7 -11.58 4.89 -35.97
CA LEU A 7 -12.34 4.86 -34.71
C LEU A 7 -11.79 5.90 -33.73
N LYS A 8 -12.71 6.62 -33.07
CA LYS A 8 -12.38 7.60 -32.03
C LYS A 8 -11.62 6.90 -30.90
N THR A 9 -10.39 7.34 -30.64
CA THR A 9 -9.59 6.89 -29.50
C THR A 9 -10.29 7.25 -28.20
N LEU A 10 -10.63 6.25 -27.39
CA LEU A 10 -11.32 6.44 -26.11
C LEU A 10 -10.31 6.93 -25.06
N THR A 11 -10.27 8.22 -24.80
CA THR A 11 -9.29 8.89 -23.93
C THR A 11 -9.58 8.75 -22.43
N SER A 12 -10.69 8.11 -22.04
CA SER A 12 -11.08 7.94 -20.64
C SER A 12 -11.48 6.50 -20.31
N ARG A 13 -11.00 6.01 -19.16
CA ARG A 13 -11.38 4.70 -18.59
C ARG A 13 -12.90 4.53 -18.49
N ARG A 14 -13.63 5.59 -18.15
CA ARG A 14 -15.10 5.56 -18.05
C ARG A 14 -15.75 5.30 -19.41
N GLN A 15 -15.15 5.82 -20.48
CA GLN A 15 -15.66 5.65 -21.83
C GLN A 15 -15.38 4.23 -22.34
N VAL A 16 -14.19 3.69 -22.05
CA VAL A 16 -13.83 2.29 -22.32
C VAL A 16 -14.76 1.31 -21.59
N LEU A 17 -15.03 1.55 -20.30
CA LEU A 17 -15.93 0.71 -19.52
C LEU A 17 -17.36 0.74 -20.05
N LYS A 18 -17.87 1.93 -20.41
CA LYS A 18 -19.23 2.08 -20.95
C LYS A 18 -19.38 1.43 -22.34
N THR A 19 -18.40 1.57 -23.23
CA THR A 19 -18.44 0.91 -24.54
C THR A 19 -18.27 -0.61 -24.42
N GLY A 20 -17.41 -1.07 -23.49
CA GLY A 20 -17.24 -2.49 -23.20
C GLY A 20 -18.51 -3.15 -22.67
N LEU A 21 -19.22 -2.47 -21.75
CA LEU A 21 -20.50 -2.95 -21.21
C LEU A 21 -21.59 -3.01 -22.29
N ALA A 22 -21.68 -1.98 -23.14
CA ALA A 22 -22.67 -1.94 -24.23
C ALA A 22 -22.42 -3.02 -25.30
N ALA A 23 -21.14 -3.31 -25.63
CA ALA A 23 -20.78 -4.39 -26.54
C ALA A 23 -21.20 -5.77 -26.00
N LEU A 24 -21.13 -5.97 -24.68
CA LEU A 24 -21.55 -7.21 -24.02
C LEU A 24 -23.06 -7.42 -24.07
N THR A 25 -23.86 -6.35 -24.05
CA THR A 25 -25.33 -6.44 -24.11
C THR A 25 -25.88 -6.68 -25.52
N LEU A 26 -25.17 -6.27 -26.57
CA LEU A 26 -25.65 -6.40 -27.96
C LEU A 26 -25.36 -7.78 -28.58
N SER A 27 -24.36 -8.51 -28.09
CA SER A 27 -23.97 -9.81 -28.63
C SER A 27 -24.82 -10.99 -28.15
N GLY A 28 -25.87 -10.75 -27.36
CA GLY A 28 -26.80 -11.81 -26.92
C GLY A 28 -26.14 -12.91 -26.08
N MET A 29 -24.93 -12.67 -25.57
CA MET A 29 -24.21 -13.61 -24.71
C MET A 29 -24.80 -13.52 -23.29
N SER A 30 -25.96 -14.14 -23.07
CA SER A 30 -26.63 -14.21 -21.75
C SER A 30 -25.81 -14.91 -20.66
N HIS A 31 -24.66 -15.47 -21.00
CA HIS A 31 -23.67 -15.93 -20.03
C HIS A 31 -22.30 -15.35 -20.39
N ALA A 32 -21.95 -14.25 -19.73
CA ALA A 32 -20.55 -13.99 -19.44
C ALA A 32 -20.05 -15.19 -18.63
N ILE A 33 -19.31 -16.10 -19.27
CA ILE A 33 -18.44 -17.04 -18.58
C ILE A 33 -17.29 -16.20 -18.02
N ALA A 34 -17.59 -15.40 -16.99
CA ALA A 34 -16.60 -15.01 -16.04
C ALA A 34 -16.20 -16.32 -15.36
N LYS A 35 -15.12 -16.92 -15.84
CA LYS A 35 -14.42 -17.96 -15.10
C LYS A 35 -14.02 -17.29 -13.79
N GLU A 36 -14.83 -17.49 -12.75
CA GLU A 36 -14.42 -17.26 -11.37
C GLU A 36 -13.29 -18.25 -11.10
N GLU A 37 -12.09 -17.93 -11.59
CA GLU A 37 -10.92 -18.32 -10.82
C GLU A 37 -11.02 -17.51 -9.53
N THR A 38 -11.66 -18.13 -8.56
CA THR A 38 -11.50 -17.83 -7.16
C THR A 38 -10.01 -17.82 -6.92
N LEU A 39 -9.42 -16.61 -6.94
CA LEU A 39 -8.09 -16.39 -6.46
C LEU A 39 -8.07 -16.99 -5.06
N LYS A 40 -7.43 -18.15 -4.92
CA LYS A 40 -7.11 -18.71 -3.61
C LYS A 40 -6.13 -17.73 -3.00
N THR A 41 -6.65 -16.66 -2.41
CA THR A 41 -5.96 -15.92 -1.37
C THR A 41 -5.90 -16.90 -0.20
N SER A 42 -4.95 -17.84 -0.26
CA SER A 42 -4.45 -18.40 0.98
C SER A 42 -3.97 -17.17 1.73
N ASN A 43 -4.73 -16.71 2.72
CA ASN A 43 -4.23 -15.86 3.79
C ASN A 43 -3.20 -16.71 4.53
N GLY A 44 -2.06 -16.96 3.87
CA GLY A 44 -0.90 -17.69 4.35
C GLY A 44 -0.06 -16.79 5.24
N HIS A 45 -0.71 -15.93 6.02
CA HIS A 45 -0.07 -15.40 7.20
C HIS A 45 -0.03 -16.57 8.18
N SER A 46 1.14 -17.20 8.21
CA SER A 46 1.48 -18.19 9.22
C SER A 46 1.04 -17.65 10.59
N LYS A 47 0.32 -18.47 11.35
CA LYS A 47 -0.09 -18.08 12.70
C LYS A 47 1.15 -17.60 13.45
N PRO A 48 1.13 -16.40 14.06
CA PRO A 48 2.29 -15.86 14.74
C PRO A 48 2.74 -16.89 15.79
N LYS A 49 4.05 -17.22 15.80
CA LYS A 49 4.61 -18.15 16.78
C LYS A 49 4.25 -17.67 18.18
N THR A 50 3.71 -18.57 18.99
CA THR A 50 3.33 -18.27 20.36
C THR A 50 4.56 -17.80 21.14
N LYS A 51 4.43 -16.63 21.76
CA LYS A 51 5.51 -16.01 22.52
C LYS A 51 5.77 -16.84 23.78
N LYS A 52 7.04 -17.18 24.05
CA LYS A 52 7.43 -17.86 25.30
C LYS A 52 6.99 -17.04 26.51
N THR A 53 6.46 -17.69 27.54
CA THR A 53 6.10 -17.07 28.82
C THR A 53 7.32 -16.35 29.41
N GLY A 54 7.12 -15.11 29.90
CA GLY A 54 8.21 -14.28 30.46
C GLY A 54 9.09 -13.52 29.45
N SER A 55 8.88 -13.66 28.13
CA SER A 55 9.65 -12.89 27.15
C SER A 55 9.29 -11.39 27.18
N LYS A 56 10.29 -10.52 27.27
CA LYS A 56 10.13 -9.05 27.23
C LYS A 56 9.45 -8.62 25.92
N ARG A 57 8.49 -7.71 25.97
CA ARG A 57 7.86 -7.14 24.76
C ARG A 57 8.88 -6.22 24.08
N LEU A 58 9.13 -6.49 22.80
CA LEU A 58 9.98 -5.66 21.96
C LEU A 58 9.08 -4.86 21.02
N VAL A 59 9.33 -3.56 20.94
CA VAL A 59 8.69 -2.61 20.02
C VAL A 59 9.74 -2.14 19.03
N MET A 60 9.49 -2.35 17.74
CA MET A 60 10.30 -1.78 16.67
C MET A 60 9.66 -0.47 16.23
N LEU A 61 10.42 0.61 16.26
CA LEU A 61 10.02 1.93 15.76
C LEU A 61 10.67 2.14 14.39
N ASP A 62 9.85 2.45 13.40
CA ASP A 62 10.31 2.67 12.03
C ASP A 62 10.14 4.15 11.63
N PRO A 63 11.12 5.03 11.94
CA PRO A 63 11.07 6.40 11.47
C PRO A 63 11.26 6.39 9.95
N GLY A 64 10.18 6.65 9.20
CA GLY A 64 10.18 6.62 7.74
C GLY A 64 11.21 7.56 7.09
N HIS A 65 11.43 7.34 5.79
CA HIS A 65 12.42 8.07 4.97
C HIS A 65 13.86 7.91 5.51
N GLY A 66 14.81 8.70 5.01
CA GLY A 66 16.20 8.67 5.46
C GLY A 66 17.21 8.70 4.30
N GLY A 67 18.45 9.09 4.63
CA GLY A 67 19.49 9.23 3.61
C GLY A 67 19.10 10.26 2.54
N ILE A 68 19.08 9.83 1.28
CA ILE A 68 18.71 10.65 0.12
C ILE A 68 17.21 10.95 0.08
N ASP A 69 16.38 10.08 0.64
CA ASP A 69 14.94 10.28 0.69
C ASP A 69 14.57 11.21 1.85
N THR A 70 14.19 12.45 1.52
CA THR A 70 13.81 13.48 2.50
C THR A 70 12.41 13.29 3.07
N GLY A 71 11.55 12.56 2.36
CA GLY A 71 10.10 12.62 2.53
C GLY A 71 9.54 14.01 2.24
N ALA A 72 8.39 14.30 2.84
CA ALA A 72 7.73 15.59 2.69
C ALA A 72 8.62 16.75 3.16
N ILE A 73 8.57 17.87 2.44
CA ILE A 73 9.26 19.11 2.78
C ILE A 73 8.21 20.14 3.19
N GLY A 74 8.30 20.62 4.43
CA GLY A 74 7.42 21.65 4.96
C GLY A 74 7.71 23.03 4.38
N ARG A 75 6.79 23.97 4.59
CA ARG A 75 6.86 25.34 4.05
C ARG A 75 8.15 26.09 4.39
N ASN A 76 8.75 25.79 5.55
CA ASN A 76 9.98 26.40 6.04
C ASN A 76 11.22 25.52 5.79
N GLY A 77 11.12 24.52 4.92
CA GLY A 77 12.23 23.62 4.57
C GLY A 77 12.46 22.46 5.55
N SER A 78 11.58 22.24 6.52
CA SER A 78 11.66 21.07 7.41
C SER A 78 11.49 19.78 6.61
N GLN A 79 12.40 18.83 6.78
CA GLN A 79 12.34 17.54 6.10
C GLN A 79 11.74 16.48 7.03
N GLU A 80 10.77 15.73 6.53
CA GLU A 80 10.07 14.70 7.28
C GLU A 80 11.02 13.71 7.96
N LYS A 81 12.06 13.24 7.24
CA LYS A 81 13.03 12.28 7.76
C LYS A 81 13.67 12.69 9.09
N HIS A 82 13.84 14.00 9.33
CA HIS A 82 14.42 14.52 10.56
C HIS A 82 13.40 14.60 11.68
N VAL A 83 12.19 15.06 11.36
CA VAL A 83 11.08 15.18 12.31
C VAL A 83 10.69 13.80 12.85
N VAL A 84 10.46 12.83 11.97
CA VAL A 84 10.03 11.49 12.39
C VAL A 84 11.12 10.74 13.16
N LEU A 85 12.40 10.96 12.84
CA LEU A 85 13.51 10.39 13.61
C LEU A 85 13.59 10.97 15.02
N ALA A 86 13.41 12.30 15.16
CA ALA A 86 13.40 12.95 16.47
C ALA A 86 12.24 12.43 17.34
N ILE A 87 11.04 12.31 16.75
CA ILE A 87 9.88 11.74 17.43
C ILE A 87 10.15 10.29 17.84
N ALA A 88 10.68 9.45 16.95
CA ALA A 88 10.95 8.05 17.26
C ALA A 88 12.01 7.88 18.37
N LYS A 89 13.02 8.76 18.42
CA LYS A 89 14.01 8.78 19.52
C LYS A 89 13.36 9.11 20.86
N ASN A 90 12.44 10.08 20.89
CA ASN A 90 11.69 10.44 22.09
C ASN A 90 10.77 9.31 22.55
N VAL A 91 10.00 8.71 21.62
CA VAL A 91 9.15 7.55 21.90
C VAL A 91 9.98 6.38 22.45
N ARG A 92 11.14 6.09 21.86
CA ARG A 92 12.06 5.06 22.36
C ARG A 92 12.48 5.33 23.82
N ALA A 93 12.81 6.57 24.14
CA ALA A 93 13.22 6.94 25.50
C ALA A 93 12.08 6.72 26.51
N ILE A 94 10.87 7.17 26.16
CA ILE A 94 9.66 6.98 26.98
C ILE A 94 9.39 5.47 27.20
N LEU A 95 9.36 4.68 26.12
CA LEU A 95 9.12 3.24 26.22
C LEU A 95 10.15 2.54 27.12
N ARG A 96 11.44 2.89 26.98
CA ARG A 96 12.51 2.32 27.81
C ARG A 96 12.39 2.72 29.28
N ASN A 97 11.99 3.95 29.58
CA ASN A 97 11.69 4.38 30.95
C ASN A 97 10.55 3.57 31.59
N HIS A 98 9.61 3.07 30.77
CA HIS A 98 8.54 2.17 31.22
C HIS A 98 8.91 0.68 31.14
N GLY A 99 10.20 0.33 30.98
CA GLY A 99 10.67 -1.06 30.98
C GLY A 99 10.36 -1.84 29.70
N ILE A 100 9.97 -1.17 28.62
CA ILE A 100 9.69 -1.79 27.32
C ILE A 100 10.95 -1.74 26.44
N ASP A 101 11.38 -2.87 25.88
CA ASP A 101 12.49 -2.88 24.92
C ASP A 101 12.00 -2.21 23.63
N ALA A 102 12.63 -1.10 23.26
CA ALA A 102 12.34 -0.36 22.05
C ALA A 102 13.62 -0.18 21.22
N ARG A 103 13.52 -0.48 19.91
CA ARG A 103 14.59 -0.37 18.92
C ARG A 103 14.13 0.46 17.72
N LEU A 104 15.07 1.00 16.96
CA LEU A 104 14.77 1.72 15.73
C LEU A 104 15.32 0.95 14.52
N THR A 105 14.67 1.09 13.38
CA THR A 105 15.19 0.62 12.08
C THR A 105 16.40 1.44 11.61
N ARG A 106 16.52 2.71 12.04
CA ARG A 106 17.67 3.61 11.80
C ARG A 106 17.90 4.59 12.95
N THR A 107 19.09 5.18 13.04
CA THR A 107 19.52 6.05 14.16
C THR A 107 19.97 7.43 13.73
#